data_AF-A0A1W0X5Z9-F1
#
_entry.id   AF-A0A1W0X5Z9-F1
#
_cell.length_a   1.000
_cell.length_b   1.000
_cell.length_c   1.000
_cell.angle_alpha   90.00
_cell.angle_beta   90.00
_cell.angle_gamma   90.00
#
_symmetry.space_group_name_H-M   'P 1'
#
loop_
_entity.id
_entity.type
_entity.pdbx_description
1 polymer ?
#
loop_
_entity_poly.entity_id
_entity_poly.type
_entity_poly.pdbx_seq_one_letter_code
_entity_poly.pdbx_strand_id
1 'polypeptide(L)'
;MEDLSCCGPRGRVQWVAAYNIVVGIINLINSGYFAGPNFQLSYADTLAGLGLTAGVLLLAAGIVLLFGLRKRNSSYFVAWLVLIVIYLIFAVSSIGFDLFVIVNYNLYGGYATYTVSVGFIFLLIQALCIWVVLRYRRNCLY
;
A
#
# COMPACT_ATOMS: atom_id res chain seq x y z
N MET A 1 7.02 -28.03 21.44
CA MET A 1 7.69 -28.07 20.11
C MET A 1 6.78 -27.53 19.00
N GLU A 2 5.87 -26.59 19.28
CA GLU A 2 4.90 -26.07 18.28
C GLU A 2 5.40 -24.85 17.48
N ASP A 3 6.55 -24.27 17.82
CA ASP A 3 6.99 -23.00 17.19
C ASP A 3 7.65 -23.15 15.80
N LEU A 4 8.05 -24.36 15.38
CA LEU A 4 8.77 -24.56 14.09
C LEU A 4 7.85 -24.49 12.87
N SER A 5 6.59 -24.91 12.97
CA SER A 5 5.63 -24.89 11.86
C SER A 5 5.23 -23.47 11.43
N CYS A 6 5.37 -22.49 12.33
CA CYS A 6 5.02 -21.09 12.09
C CYS A 6 6.20 -20.20 11.70
N CYS A 7 7.45 -20.68 11.71
CA CYS A 7 8.61 -19.89 11.31
C CYS A 7 8.56 -19.45 9.83
N GLY A 8 8.19 -20.35 8.91
CA GLY A 8 8.03 -20.03 7.48
C GLY A 8 6.92 -19.01 7.22
N PRO A 9 5.68 -19.25 7.69
CA PRO A 9 4.58 -18.30 7.59
C PRO A 9 4.89 -16.93 8.20
N ARG A 10 5.58 -16.89 9.35
CA ARG A 10 6.01 -15.65 10.01
C ARG A 10 6.97 -14.83 9.15
N GLY A 11 7.95 -15.47 8.52
CA GLY A 11 8.88 -14.81 7.60
C GLY A 11 8.17 -14.16 6.41
N ARG A 12 7.12 -14.82 5.87
CA ARG A 12 6.30 -14.25 4.79
C ARG A 12 5.54 -13.00 5.23
N VAL A 13 4.97 -12.99 6.45
CA VAL A 13 4.31 -11.80 6.99
C VAL A 13 5.31 -10.68 7.30
N GLN A 14 6.54 -11.01 7.73
CA GLN A 14 7.60 -10.01 7.88
C GLN A 14 7.95 -9.35 6.55
N TRP A 15 8.01 -10.14 5.47
CA TRP A 15 8.20 -9.61 4.12
C TRP A 15 7.05 -8.67 3.71
N VAL A 16 5.79 -9.02 4.01
CA VAL A 16 4.63 -8.13 3.78
C VAL A 16 4.76 -6.83 4.57
N ALA A 17 5.21 -6.89 5.81
CA ALA A 17 5.42 -5.69 6.62
C ALA A 17 6.51 -4.78 6.02
N ALA A 18 7.63 -5.37 5.59
CA ALA A 18 8.71 -4.65 4.93
C ALA A 18 8.27 -4.05 3.59
N TYR A 19 7.50 -4.80 2.80
CA TYR A 19 6.92 -4.33 1.54
C TYR A 19 6.05 -3.09 1.76
N ASN A 20 5.11 -3.15 2.70
CA ASN A 20 4.26 -1.99 3.04
C ASN A 20 5.10 -0.76 3.44
N ILE A 21 6.17 -0.96 4.23
CA ILE A 21 7.04 0.15 4.64
C ILE A 21 7.77 0.76 3.43
N VAL A 22 8.38 -0.07 2.59
CA VAL A 22 9.15 0.39 1.42
C VAL A 22 8.25 1.13 0.43
N VAL A 23 7.09 0.55 0.08
CA VAL A 23 6.14 1.20 -0.83
C VAL A 23 5.57 2.48 -0.21
N GLY A 24 5.31 2.48 1.10
CA GLY A 24 4.92 3.67 1.83
C GLY A 24 5.93 4.81 1.69
N ILE A 25 7.23 4.51 1.88
CA ILE A 25 8.32 5.49 1.72
C ILE A 25 8.40 5.99 0.27
N ILE A 26 8.34 5.10 -0.71
CA ILE A 26 8.39 5.48 -2.14
C ILE A 26 7.24 6.45 -2.47
N ASN A 27 6.02 6.17 -1.98
CA ASN A 27 4.88 7.06 -2.16
C ASN A 27 5.10 8.44 -1.51
N LEU A 28 5.67 8.49 -0.30
CA LEU A 28 5.98 9.78 0.35
C LEU A 28 7.03 10.58 -0.43
N ILE A 29 8.09 9.93 -0.91
CA ILE A 29 9.15 10.60 -1.70
C ILE A 29 8.57 11.15 -3.00
N ASN A 30 7.84 10.33 -3.75
CA ASN A 30 7.21 10.76 -5.00
C ASN A 30 6.26 11.93 -4.75
N SER A 31 5.43 11.84 -3.72
CA SER A 31 4.46 12.89 -3.42
C SER A 31 5.12 14.19 -2.97
N GLY A 32 6.21 14.11 -2.20
CA GLY A 32 7.01 15.27 -1.83
C GLY A 32 7.65 15.96 -3.03
N TYR A 33 8.05 15.20 -4.05
CA TYR A 33 8.55 15.75 -5.31
C TYR A 33 7.45 16.50 -6.09
N PHE A 34 6.24 15.95 -6.16
CA PHE A 34 5.10 16.58 -6.85
C PHE A 34 4.50 17.76 -6.09
N ALA A 35 4.61 17.81 -4.76
CA ALA A 35 4.19 18.94 -3.93
C ALA A 35 5.16 20.15 -4.01
N GLY A 36 6.25 20.03 -4.78
CA GLY A 36 7.25 21.08 -4.92
C GLY A 36 6.78 22.27 -5.76
N PRO A 37 7.44 23.44 -5.63
CA PRO A 37 7.05 24.69 -6.29
C PRO A 37 7.07 24.65 -7.82
N ASN A 38 7.65 23.60 -8.42
CA ASN A 38 7.81 23.44 -9.86
C ASN A 38 6.57 22.86 -10.57
N PHE A 39 5.57 22.35 -9.83
CA PHE A 39 4.37 21.74 -10.39
C PHE A 39 3.11 22.53 -10.00
N GLN A 40 2.95 23.75 -10.53
CA GLN A 40 1.78 24.62 -10.27
C GLN A 40 0.49 24.18 -11.02
N LEU A 41 0.36 22.90 -11.34
CA LEU A 41 -0.84 22.38 -11.97
C LEU A 41 -1.71 21.73 -10.90
N SER A 42 -2.98 22.16 -10.81
CA SER A 42 -3.95 21.68 -9.80
C SER A 42 -4.11 20.15 -9.76
N TYR A 43 -3.79 19.44 -10.85
CA TYR A 43 -3.78 17.97 -10.88
C TYR A 43 -2.60 17.37 -10.08
N ALA A 44 -1.44 18.02 -10.06
CA ALA A 44 -0.24 17.54 -9.39
C ALA A 44 -0.38 17.61 -7.87
N ASP A 45 -1.02 18.68 -7.35
CA ASP A 45 -1.32 18.84 -5.92
C ASP A 45 -2.27 17.74 -5.42
N THR A 46 -3.29 17.39 -6.23
CA THR A 46 -4.25 16.33 -5.89
C THR A 46 -3.55 14.97 -5.84
N LEU A 47 -2.69 14.67 -6.81
CA LEU A 47 -1.91 13.44 -6.84
C LEU A 47 -0.90 13.37 -5.68
N ALA A 48 -0.27 14.49 -5.33
CA ALA A 48 0.63 14.58 -4.18
C ALA A 48 -0.13 14.31 -2.87
N GLY A 49 -1.32 14.88 -2.68
CA GLY A 49 -2.15 14.62 -1.50
C GLY A 49 -2.59 13.16 -1.37
N LEU A 50 -3.01 12.54 -2.47
CA LEU A 50 -3.38 11.12 -2.52
C LEU A 50 -2.18 10.22 -2.21
N GLY A 51 -1.03 10.50 -2.82
CA GLY A 51 0.19 9.73 -2.60
C GLY A 51 0.76 9.89 -1.18
N LEU A 52 0.69 11.09 -0.59
CA LEU A 52 1.05 11.31 0.82
C LEU A 52 0.19 10.47 1.74
N THR A 53 -1.13 10.51 1.55
CA THR A 53 -2.09 9.76 2.36
C THR A 53 -1.86 8.26 2.23
N ALA A 54 -1.69 7.77 1.00
CA ALA A 54 -1.37 6.37 0.73
C ALA A 54 -0.04 5.94 1.36
N GLY A 55 0.98 6.79 1.30
CA GLY A 55 2.29 6.56 1.90
C GLY A 55 2.22 6.40 3.42
N VAL A 56 1.51 7.31 4.10
CA VAL A 56 1.30 7.26 5.56
C VAL A 56 0.52 6.00 5.96
N LEU A 57 -0.55 5.66 5.24
CA LEU A 57 -1.35 4.47 5.52
C LEU A 57 -0.53 3.18 5.42
N LEU A 58 0.28 3.05 4.37
CA LEU A 58 1.14 1.87 4.18
C LEU A 58 2.24 1.78 5.23
N LEU A 59 2.88 2.90 5.60
CA LEU A 59 3.84 2.93 6.70
C LEU A 59 3.20 2.49 8.01
N ALA A 60 2.06 3.07 8.36
CA ALA A 60 1.30 2.71 9.57
C ALA A 60 0.92 1.22 9.54
N ALA A 61 0.43 0.72 8.41
CA ALA A 61 0.11 -0.69 8.24
C ALA A 61 1.34 -1.59 8.46
N GLY A 62 2.47 -1.28 7.83
CA GLY A 62 3.70 -2.05 8.00
C GLY A 62 4.16 -2.12 9.46
N ILE A 63 4.15 -0.98 10.16
CA ILE A 63 4.51 -0.90 11.59
C ILE A 63 3.53 -1.72 12.44
N VAL A 64 2.23 -1.56 12.23
CA VAL A 64 1.18 -2.31 12.96
C VAL A 64 1.35 -3.82 12.77
N LEU A 65 1.70 -4.27 11.57
CA LEU A 65 1.92 -5.68 11.27
C LEU A 65 3.17 -6.24 11.99
N LEU A 66 4.26 -5.46 12.08
CA LEU A 66 5.44 -5.83 12.87
C LEU A 66 5.12 -5.98 14.36
N PHE A 67 4.33 -5.06 14.92
CA PHE A 67 3.86 -5.17 16.30
C PHE A 67 2.94 -6.38 16.51
N GLY A 68 2.05 -6.65 15.55
CA GLY A 68 1.19 -7.83 15.58
C GLY A 68 1.98 -9.14 15.59
N LEU A 69 3.03 -9.22 14.79
CA LEU A 69 3.97 -10.36 14.79
C LEU A 69 4.73 -10.51 16.12
N ARG A 70 5.18 -9.40 16.71
CA ARG A 70 5.93 -9.43 17.97
C ARG A 70 5.05 -9.80 19.17
N LYS A 71 3.83 -9.27 19.22
CA LYS A 71 2.89 -9.49 20.33
C LYS A 71 1.97 -10.70 20.15
N ARG A 72 2.00 -11.37 18.99
CA ARG A 72 1.11 -12.49 18.62
C ARG A 72 -0.37 -12.21 18.94
N ASN A 73 -0.81 -10.97 18.74
CA ASN A 73 -2.17 -10.54 19.10
C ASN A 73 -2.99 -10.24 17.84
N SER A 74 -4.12 -10.94 17.69
CA SER A 74 -5.02 -10.84 16.52
C SER A 74 -5.57 -9.43 16.30
N SER A 75 -5.68 -8.57 17.32
CA SER A 75 -6.21 -7.22 17.16
C SER A 75 -5.34 -6.34 16.26
N TYR A 76 -4.02 -6.53 16.27
CA TYR A 76 -3.11 -5.80 15.37
C TYR A 76 -3.29 -6.23 13.90
N PHE A 77 -3.64 -7.49 13.64
CA PHE A 77 -3.94 -7.97 12.29
C PHE A 77 -5.25 -7.39 11.75
N VAL A 78 -6.24 -7.19 12.62
CA VAL A 78 -7.48 -6.50 12.27
C VAL A 78 -7.22 -5.02 11.97
N ALA A 79 -6.45 -4.34 12.83
CA ALA A 79 -6.05 -2.94 12.60
C ALA A 79 -5.27 -2.79 11.28
N TRP A 80 -4.34 -3.71 11.00
CA TRP A 80 -3.64 -3.76 9.71
C TRP A 80 -4.60 -3.90 8.53
N LEU A 81 -5.58 -4.82 8.62
CA LEU A 81 -6.54 -5.05 7.55
C LEU A 81 -7.38 -3.80 7.28
N VAL A 82 -7.81 -3.09 8.33
CA VAL A 82 -8.54 -1.82 8.20
C VAL A 82 -7.70 -0.78 7.46
N LEU A 83 -6.43 -0.60 7.84
CA LEU A 83 -5.53 0.33 7.15
C LEU A 83 -5.33 -0.03 5.67
N ILE A 84 -5.21 -1.33 5.35
CA ILE A 84 -5.09 -1.79 3.97
C ILE A 84 -6.38 -1.58 3.18
N VAL A 85 -7.55 -1.81 3.76
CA VAL A 85 -8.84 -1.54 3.08
C VAL A 85 -8.97 -0.05 2.75
N ILE A 86 -8.62 0.83 3.69
CA ILE A 86 -8.63 2.28 3.44
C ILE A 86 -7.63 2.62 2.32
N TYR A 87 -6.41 2.09 2.38
CA TYR A 87 -5.41 2.26 1.33
C TYR A 87 -5.91 1.81 -0.05
N LEU A 88 -6.59 0.66 -0.14
CA LEU A 88 -7.13 0.15 -1.40
C LEU A 88 -8.17 1.09 -2.01
N ILE A 89 -9.04 1.69 -1.19
CA ILE A 89 -10.01 2.70 -1.65
C ILE A 89 -9.27 3.89 -2.27
N PHE A 90 -8.24 4.40 -1.61
CA PHE A 90 -7.41 5.49 -2.14
C PHE A 90 -6.68 5.11 -3.42
N ALA A 91 -6.09 3.90 -3.48
CA ALA A 91 -5.36 3.42 -4.64
C ALA A 91 -6.28 3.27 -5.87
N VAL A 92 -7.47 2.69 -5.70
CA VAL A 92 -8.46 2.58 -6.78
C VAL A 92 -8.97 3.95 -7.21
N SER A 93 -9.21 4.87 -6.26
CA SER A 93 -9.63 6.24 -6.58
C SER A 93 -8.55 7.00 -7.37
N SER A 94 -7.28 6.81 -7.03
CA SER A 94 -6.15 7.40 -7.75
C SER A 94 -6.07 6.88 -9.20
N ILE A 95 -6.22 5.57 -9.41
CA ILE A 95 -6.24 4.98 -10.75
C ILE A 95 -7.44 5.51 -11.57
N GLY A 96 -8.61 5.62 -10.93
CA GLY A 96 -9.81 6.18 -11.56
C GLY A 96 -9.62 7.64 -11.98
N PHE A 97 -8.97 8.44 -11.14
CA PHE A 97 -8.63 9.82 -11.46
C PHE A 97 -7.62 9.92 -12.61
N ASP A 98 -6.55 9.12 -12.59
CA ASP A 98 -5.56 9.06 -13.68
C ASP A 98 -6.22 8.69 -15.02
N LEU A 99 -7.10 7.67 -15.02
CA LEU A 99 -7.87 7.28 -16.20
C LEU A 99 -8.79 8.39 -16.70
N PHE A 100 -9.49 9.07 -15.79
CA PHE A 100 -10.35 10.22 -16.15
C PHE A 100 -9.53 11.33 -16.83
N VAL A 101 -8.34 11.64 -16.29
CA VAL A 101 -7.46 12.67 -16.85
C VAL A 101 -6.95 12.27 -18.24
N ILE A 102 -6.54 11.01 -18.43
CA ILE A 102 -6.09 10.49 -19.74
C ILE A 102 -7.19 10.66 -20.79
N VAL A 103 -8.42 10.22 -20.46
CA VAL A 103 -9.54 10.19 -21.41
C VAL A 103 -10.04 11.60 -21.74
N ASN A 104 -10.16 12.49 -20.75
CA ASN A 104 -10.79 13.80 -20.97
C ASN A 104 -9.83 14.89 -21.42
N TYR A 105 -8.54 14.79 -21.08
CA TYR A 105 -7.55 15.80 -21.45
C TYR A 105 -6.62 15.35 -22.58
N ASN A 106 -6.87 14.17 -23.17
CA ASN A 106 -6.04 13.58 -24.23
C ASN A 106 -4.53 13.57 -23.88
N LEU A 107 -4.23 13.44 -22.59
CA LEU A 107 -2.86 13.30 -22.09
C LEU A 107 -2.40 11.85 -22.32
N TYR A 108 -2.23 11.48 -23.60
CA TYR A 108 -1.56 10.25 -24.03
C TYR A 108 -0.04 10.32 -23.82
N GLY A 109 0.40 10.98 -22.75
CA GLY A 109 1.80 10.99 -22.36
C GLY A 109 2.15 9.66 -21.69
N GLY A 110 3.34 9.13 -21.99
CA GLY A 110 3.82 7.86 -21.39
C GLY A 110 3.80 7.84 -19.85
N TYR A 111 3.78 9.02 -19.20
CA TYR A 111 3.69 9.15 -17.76
C TYR A 111 2.35 8.65 -17.17
N ALA A 112 1.21 8.99 -17.77
CA ALA A 112 -0.10 8.62 -17.21
C ALA A 112 -0.42 7.13 -17.44
N THR A 113 -0.01 6.57 -18.59
CA THR A 113 -0.10 5.12 -18.84
C THR A 113 0.82 4.33 -17.89
N TYR A 114 1.97 4.90 -17.54
CA TYR A 114 2.89 4.31 -16.56
C TYR A 114 2.29 4.29 -15.14
N THR A 115 1.72 5.40 -14.65
CA THR A 115 1.13 5.45 -13.30
C THR A 115 -0.02 4.47 -13.13
N VAL A 116 -0.91 4.36 -14.13
CA VAL A 116 -2.01 3.38 -14.13
C VAL A 116 -1.48 1.95 -14.07
N SER A 117 -0.52 1.60 -14.94
CA SER A 117 0.04 0.24 -15.01
C SER A 117 0.75 -0.15 -13.70
N VAL A 118 1.54 0.76 -13.14
CA VAL A 118 2.21 0.55 -11.84
C VAL A 118 1.20 0.42 -10.71
N GLY A 119 0.13 1.23 -10.73
CA GLY A 119 -0.97 1.15 -9.76
C GLY A 119 -1.63 -0.23 -9.74
N PHE A 120 -1.92 -0.81 -10.92
CA PHE A 120 -2.47 -2.16 -11.02
C PHE A 120 -1.51 -3.23 -10.46
N ILE A 121 -0.21 -3.13 -10.75
CA ILE A 121 0.80 -4.06 -10.22
C ILE A 121 0.82 -4.00 -8.69
N PHE A 122 0.79 -2.82 -8.09
CA PHE A 122 0.74 -2.66 -6.64
C PHE A 122 -0.55 -3.23 -6.03
N LEU A 123 -1.71 -3.06 -6.67
CA LEU A 123 -2.96 -3.68 -6.22
C LEU A 123 -2.89 -5.21 -6.22
N LEU A 124 -2.30 -5.81 -7.26
CA LEU A 124 -2.13 -7.26 -7.36
C LEU A 124 -1.19 -7.79 -6.26
N ILE A 125 -0.07 -7.11 -6.02
CA ILE A 125 0.84 -7.47 -4.94
C ILE A 125 0.13 -7.33 -3.58
N GLN A 126 -0.65 -6.26 -3.38
CA GLN A 126 -1.38 -6.06 -2.13
C GLN A 126 -2.43 -7.17 -1.88
N ALA A 127 -3.08 -7.66 -2.93
CA ALA A 127 -3.98 -8.81 -2.83
C ALA A 127 -3.25 -10.08 -2.35
N LEU A 128 -2.03 -10.33 -2.87
CA LEU A 128 -1.18 -11.43 -2.40
C LEU A 128 -0.75 -11.22 -0.94
N CYS A 129 -0.40 -10.00 -0.55
CA CYS A 129 -0.08 -9.65 0.84
C CYS A 129 -1.24 -9.96 1.79
N ILE A 130 -2.47 -9.59 1.42
CA ILE A 130 -3.69 -9.90 2.19
C ILE A 130 -3.85 -11.41 2.35
N TRP A 131 -3.71 -12.17 1.27
CA TRP A 131 -3.81 -13.62 1.33
C TRP A 131 -2.76 -14.25 2.28
N VAL A 132 -1.51 -13.79 2.21
CA VAL A 132 -0.42 -14.25 3.09
C VAL A 132 -0.75 -13.98 4.56
N VAL A 133 -1.19 -12.76 4.89
CA VAL A 133 -1.49 -12.36 6.27
C VAL A 133 -2.70 -13.10 6.82
N LEU A 134 -3.77 -13.26 6.03
CA LEU A 134 -4.95 -14.03 6.43
C LEU A 134 -4.63 -15.50 6.67
N ARG A 135 -3.80 -16.11 5.82
CA ARG A 135 -3.36 -17.50 5.99
C ARG A 135 -2.51 -17.67 7.26
N TYR A 136 -1.61 -16.73 7.55
CA TYR A 136 -0.85 -16.74 8.80
C TYR A 136 -1.78 -16.63 10.01
N ARG A 137 -2.74 -15.70 9.98
CA ARG A 137 -3.69 -15.50 11.08
C ARG A 137 -4.50 -16.76 11.35
N ARG A 138 -5.00 -17.44 10.31
CA ARG A 138 -5.80 -18.67 10.46
C ARG A 138 -5.01 -19.85 11.02
N ASN A 139 -3.73 -19.97 10.66
CA ASN A 139 -2.95 -21.19 10.95
C ASN A 139 -2.03 -21.08 12.18
N CYS A 140 -1.73 -19.86 12.65
CA CYS A 140 -0.73 -19.61 13.70
C CYS A 140 -1.23 -18.73 14.86
N LEU A 141 -2.44 -18.19 14.79
CA LEU A 141 -3.04 -17.35 15.85
C LEU A 141 -4.40 -17.85 16.35
N TYR A 142 -5.02 -18.77 15.61
CA TYR A 142 -6.23 -19.52 15.97
C TYR A 142 -5.90 -21.00 15.86
#